data_AF-G2ZRS3-F1
#
_entry.id   AF-G2ZRS3-F1
#
_cell.length_a   1.000
_cell.length_b   1.000
_cell.length_c   1.000
_cell.angle_alpha   90.00
_cell.angle_beta   90.00
_cell.angle_gamma   90.00
#
_symmetry.space_group_name_H-M   'P 1'
#
loop_
_entity.id
_entity.type
_entity.pdbx_description
1 polymer ?
#
loop_
_entity_poly.entity_id
_entity_poly.type
_entity_poly.pdbx_seq_one_letter_code
_entity_poly.pdbx_strand_id
1 'polypeptide(L)'
;MRLTQGGANAGFTSLNAALDYLQAHPQESVWVMNWDAPDFPSKEAKINENLVVLFLAGPELKTEREPLAWIGRAATGNVNDYERKAGTTRVIQAWKATIEAAAKNAGRSIADIQYTIHDAGKGSDTASERLAGLSRTLTETMLEFDYAKQTFNTAGLLGDMGAGSALTNVALAIARANHLGGSVLVAGTTNSEHPTAVVVAPPAKLTPIDPDKDWFRARGENNAYLPWWGRRHGENYGTAQGYSW
;
A
#
# COMPACT_ATOMS: atom_id res chain seq x y z
N MET A 1 -2.39 16.67 -15.89
CA MET A 1 -3.36 15.89 -15.08
C MET A 1 -3.68 14.61 -15.83
N ARG A 2 -3.56 13.44 -15.19
CA ARG A 2 -3.94 12.14 -15.75
C ARG A 2 -5.06 11.56 -14.90
N LEU A 3 -6.14 11.12 -15.54
CA LEU A 3 -7.27 10.48 -14.88
C LEU A 3 -7.31 9.01 -15.28
N THR A 4 -7.41 8.14 -14.28
CA THR A 4 -7.67 6.71 -14.46
C THR A 4 -9.11 6.47 -14.00
N GLN A 5 -9.94 5.91 -14.87
CA GLN A 5 -11.29 5.51 -14.48
C GLN A 5 -11.22 4.47 -13.36
N GLY A 6 -12.20 4.50 -12.44
CA GLY A 6 -12.27 3.58 -11.32
C GLY A 6 -12.31 2.10 -11.74
N GLY A 7 -12.16 1.22 -10.75
CA GLY A 7 -12.10 -0.23 -10.94
C GLY A 7 -10.96 -0.86 -10.14
N ALA A 8 -10.90 -2.19 -10.17
CA ALA A 8 -9.83 -2.93 -9.53
C ALA A 8 -8.47 -2.49 -10.08
N ASN A 9 -7.48 -2.37 -9.20
CA ASN A 9 -6.12 -1.92 -9.51
C ASN A 9 -5.96 -0.49 -10.06
N ALA A 10 -7.02 0.33 -10.18
CA ALA A 10 -6.93 1.69 -10.72
C ALA A 10 -5.89 2.56 -9.97
N GLY A 11 -5.83 2.45 -8.64
CA GLY A 11 -4.82 3.15 -7.84
C GLY A 11 -3.38 2.68 -8.10
N PHE A 12 -3.15 1.40 -8.39
CA PHE A 12 -1.81 0.91 -8.79
C PHE A 12 -1.41 1.43 -10.18
N THR A 13 -2.37 1.51 -11.11
CA THR A 13 -2.15 2.12 -12.43
C THR A 13 -1.75 3.59 -12.29
N SER A 14 -2.47 4.36 -11.48
CA SER A 14 -2.15 5.76 -11.20
C SER A 14 -0.80 5.92 -10.49
N LEU A 15 -0.48 5.03 -9.53
CA LEU A 15 0.83 5.02 -8.87
C LEU A 15 1.96 4.75 -9.87
N ASN A 16 1.85 3.74 -10.72
CA ASN A 16 2.87 3.44 -11.72
C ASN A 16 3.05 4.58 -12.72
N ALA A 17 1.97 5.22 -13.18
CA ALA A 17 2.07 6.37 -14.06
C ALA A 17 2.81 7.55 -13.41
N ALA A 18 2.64 7.73 -12.09
CA ALA A 18 3.36 8.74 -11.33
C ALA A 18 4.85 8.39 -11.15
N LEU A 19 5.17 7.12 -10.93
CA LEU A 19 6.55 6.65 -10.87
C LEU A 19 7.27 6.77 -12.23
N ASP A 20 6.58 6.47 -13.34
CA ASP A 20 7.10 6.66 -14.69
C ASP A 20 7.40 8.15 -14.96
N TYR A 21 6.52 9.05 -14.48
CA TYR A 21 6.76 10.49 -14.53
C TYR A 21 8.02 10.87 -13.75
N LEU A 22 8.15 10.45 -12.49
CA LEU A 22 9.32 10.77 -11.67
C LEU A 22 10.63 10.17 -12.20
N GLN A 23 10.57 9.03 -12.90
CA GLN A 23 11.74 8.48 -13.57
C GLN A 23 12.23 9.38 -14.71
N ALA A 24 11.31 10.01 -15.46
CA ALA A 24 11.65 10.99 -16.50
C ALA A 24 11.97 12.38 -15.93
N HIS A 25 11.48 12.69 -14.73
CA HIS A 25 11.57 13.99 -14.06
C HIS A 25 12.11 13.84 -12.61
N PRO A 26 13.39 13.44 -12.42
CA PRO A 26 13.90 13.02 -11.12
C PRO A 26 14.02 14.14 -10.07
N GLN A 27 13.95 15.40 -10.50
CA GLN A 27 14.00 16.59 -9.64
C GLN A 27 12.61 17.20 -9.38
N GLU A 28 11.53 16.53 -9.78
CA GLU A 28 10.17 17.02 -9.62
C GLU A 28 9.37 16.24 -8.57
N SER A 29 8.13 16.66 -8.34
CA SER A 29 7.17 15.95 -7.49
C SER A 29 5.87 15.70 -8.26
N VAL A 30 5.13 14.69 -7.83
CA VAL A 30 3.84 14.33 -8.41
C VAL A 30 2.88 13.91 -7.30
N TRP A 31 1.60 14.26 -7.45
CA TRP A 31 0.57 13.89 -6.49
C TRP A 31 -0.25 12.74 -7.08
N VAL A 32 -0.40 11.67 -6.31
CA VAL A 32 -1.21 10.51 -6.67
C VAL A 32 -2.40 10.47 -5.74
N MET A 33 -3.59 10.52 -6.32
CA MET A 33 -4.83 10.52 -5.55
C MET A 33 -5.72 9.36 -5.98
N ASN A 34 -6.40 8.76 -5.01
CA ASN A 34 -7.60 7.99 -5.24
C ASN A 34 -8.70 8.47 -4.31
N TRP A 35 -9.93 8.26 -4.76
CA TRP A 35 -11.13 8.56 -4.00
C TRP A 35 -12.20 7.60 -4.48
N ASP A 36 -12.90 6.97 -3.54
CA ASP A 36 -14.09 6.20 -3.83
C ASP A 36 -15.08 6.30 -2.67
N ALA A 37 -16.36 6.21 -2.99
CA ALA A 37 -17.47 6.19 -2.05
C ALA A 37 -18.43 5.05 -2.43
N PRO A 38 -18.03 3.77 -2.28
CA PRO A 38 -18.72 2.64 -2.91
C PRO A 38 -20.15 2.43 -2.42
N ASP A 39 -20.43 2.83 -1.18
CA ASP A 39 -21.74 2.68 -0.55
C ASP A 39 -22.58 3.96 -0.59
N PHE A 40 -22.11 5.08 -1.14
CA PHE A 40 -22.94 6.28 -1.29
C PHE A 40 -24.02 6.05 -2.37
N PRO A 41 -25.30 6.47 -2.17
CA PRO A 41 -25.86 7.27 -1.08
C PRO A 41 -26.56 6.45 0.02
N SER A 42 -26.06 5.26 0.37
CA SER A 42 -26.67 4.39 1.39
C SER A 42 -26.87 5.12 2.72
N LYS A 43 -27.95 4.76 3.42
CA LYS A 43 -28.25 5.24 4.78
C LYS A 43 -27.53 4.44 5.86
N GLU A 44 -26.82 3.38 5.49
CA GLU A 44 -26.03 2.58 6.42
C GLU A 44 -24.70 3.28 6.72
N ALA A 45 -24.33 3.38 8.00
CA ALA A 45 -23.07 3.96 8.44
C ALA A 45 -21.90 3.00 8.19
N LYS A 46 -21.49 2.87 6.93
CA LYS A 46 -20.28 2.14 6.53
C LYS A 46 -19.06 3.06 6.47
N ILE A 47 -17.89 2.48 6.63
CA ILE A 47 -16.61 3.20 6.76
C ILE A 47 -15.64 2.94 5.59
N ASN A 48 -16.18 2.48 4.45
CA ASN A 48 -15.41 2.13 3.26
C ASN A 48 -15.27 3.29 2.24
N GLU A 49 -15.89 4.44 2.50
CA GLU A 49 -15.59 5.67 1.77
C GLU A 49 -14.21 6.18 2.18
N ASN A 50 -13.37 6.51 1.21
CA ASN A 50 -11.98 6.87 1.48
C ASN A 50 -11.39 7.77 0.39
N LEU A 51 -10.44 8.60 0.80
CA LEU A 51 -9.62 9.43 -0.07
C LEU A 51 -8.18 9.40 0.43
N VAL A 52 -7.24 9.11 -0.48
CA VAL A 52 -5.80 9.17 -0.19
C VAL A 52 -5.12 10.07 -1.20
N VAL A 53 -4.23 10.92 -0.71
CA VAL A 53 -3.30 11.70 -1.54
C VAL A 53 -1.89 11.37 -1.10
N LEU A 54 -1.08 10.87 -2.04
CA LEU A 54 0.35 10.65 -1.86
C LEU A 54 1.13 11.76 -2.56
N PHE A 55 2.08 12.35 -1.85
CA PHE A 55 3.04 13.31 -2.41
C PHE A 55 4.33 12.56 -2.68
N LEU A 56 4.61 12.27 -3.94
CA LEU A 56 5.82 11.56 -4.35
C LEU A 56 6.87 12.56 -4.82
N ALA A 57 8.10 12.38 -4.34
CA ALA A 57 9.27 13.16 -4.75
C ALA A 57 10.18 12.29 -5.62
N GLY A 58 10.70 12.87 -6.69
CA GLY A 58 11.76 12.24 -7.47
C GLY A 58 13.03 12.06 -6.63
N PRO A 59 13.88 11.08 -6.95
CA PRO A 59 15.03 10.71 -6.13
C PRO A 59 16.10 11.81 -6.02
N GLU A 60 16.09 12.81 -6.91
CA GLU A 60 17.00 13.96 -6.90
C GLU A 60 16.36 15.25 -6.36
N LEU A 61 15.04 15.25 -6.11
CA LEU A 61 14.36 16.42 -5.56
C LEU A 61 14.81 16.66 -4.11
N LYS A 62 15.30 17.87 -3.84
CA LYS A 62 15.58 18.33 -2.47
C LYS A 62 14.28 18.74 -1.79
N THR A 63 13.66 17.80 -1.08
CA THR A 63 12.41 18.01 -0.34
C THR A 63 12.60 18.79 0.97
N GLU A 64 13.86 18.96 1.41
CA GLU A 64 14.22 19.43 2.75
C GLU A 64 13.59 18.58 3.89
N ARG A 65 13.18 17.35 3.57
CA ARG A 65 12.52 16.41 4.47
C ARG A 65 13.04 14.98 4.26
N GLU A 66 13.13 14.23 5.36
CA GLU A 66 13.34 12.79 5.32
C GLU A 66 12.15 12.11 4.61
N PRO A 67 12.35 11.09 3.77
CA PRO A 67 11.24 10.34 3.20
C PRO A 67 10.49 9.57 4.30
N LEU A 68 9.18 9.42 4.13
CA LEU A 68 8.38 8.53 5.00
C LEU A 68 8.65 7.05 4.68
N ALA A 69 8.85 6.73 3.41
CA ALA A 69 9.18 5.41 2.91
C ALA A 69 9.68 5.52 1.47
N TRP A 70 10.15 4.41 0.91
CA TRP A 70 10.45 4.26 -0.51
C TRP A 70 9.44 3.31 -1.15
N ILE A 71 8.89 3.67 -2.31
CA ILE A 71 7.84 2.91 -2.98
C ILE A 71 8.40 2.34 -4.27
N GLY A 72 8.38 1.01 -4.41
CA GLY A 72 8.74 0.35 -5.67
C GLY A 72 7.64 0.50 -6.73
N ARG A 73 7.97 0.15 -7.98
CA ARG A 73 6.95 0.04 -9.04
C ARG A 73 6.04 -1.16 -8.77
N ALA A 74 4.72 -0.96 -8.87
CA ALA A 74 3.77 -2.06 -8.73
C ALA A 74 3.93 -3.04 -9.90
N ALA A 75 3.98 -4.32 -9.58
CA ALA A 75 3.95 -5.42 -10.54
C ALA A 75 2.52 -5.94 -10.69
N THR A 76 2.12 -6.26 -11.92
CA THR A 76 0.83 -6.89 -12.22
C THR A 76 1.10 -8.14 -13.04
N GLY A 77 0.66 -9.29 -12.54
CA GLY A 77 0.71 -10.57 -13.25
C GLY A 77 -0.57 -10.83 -14.05
N ASN A 78 -0.59 -11.97 -14.74
CA ASN A 78 -1.77 -12.49 -15.41
C ASN A 78 -1.85 -14.00 -15.18
N VAL A 79 -2.97 -14.46 -14.61
CA VAL A 79 -3.21 -15.88 -14.33
C VAL A 79 -3.21 -16.73 -15.59
N ASN A 80 -3.56 -16.14 -16.74
CA ASN A 80 -3.62 -16.83 -18.02
C ASN A 80 -2.25 -17.06 -18.67
N ASP A 81 -1.18 -16.49 -18.13
CA ASP A 81 0.20 -16.73 -18.60
C ASP A 81 0.76 -18.08 -18.10
N TYR A 82 0.01 -18.81 -17.27
CA TYR A 82 0.48 -20.02 -16.61
C TYR A 82 -0.37 -21.24 -16.98
N GLU A 83 0.30 -22.39 -17.09
CA GLU A 83 -0.35 -23.67 -17.32
C GLU A 83 -0.84 -24.33 -16.02
N ARG A 84 -1.83 -25.23 -16.16
CA ARG A 84 -2.27 -26.09 -15.06
C ARG A 84 -1.20 -27.15 -14.79
N LYS A 85 -0.79 -27.32 -13.54
CA LYS A 85 0.16 -28.35 -13.13
C LYS A 85 -0.18 -28.90 -11.74
N ALA A 86 0.20 -30.15 -11.50
CA ALA A 86 -0.01 -30.78 -10.20
C ALA A 86 0.71 -30.03 -9.07
N GLY A 87 0.12 -30.01 -7.88
CA GLY A 87 0.72 -29.41 -6.69
C GLY A 87 0.57 -27.89 -6.55
N THR A 88 0.08 -27.17 -7.57
CA THR A 88 -0.18 -25.71 -7.48
C THR A 88 -1.32 -25.30 -8.43
N THR A 89 -1.66 -24.01 -8.45
CA THR A 89 -2.69 -23.45 -9.35
C THR A 89 -2.08 -22.32 -10.20
N ARG A 90 -2.74 -21.95 -11.29
CA ARG A 90 -2.35 -20.79 -12.09
C ARG A 90 -2.32 -19.50 -11.26
N VAL A 91 -3.30 -19.36 -10.35
CA VAL A 91 -3.40 -18.22 -9.42
C VAL A 91 -2.16 -18.13 -8.51
N ILE A 92 -1.75 -19.25 -7.91
CA ILE A 92 -0.56 -19.28 -7.05
C ILE A 92 0.70 -18.95 -7.86
N GLN A 93 0.84 -19.52 -9.05
CA GLN A 93 1.99 -19.24 -9.92
C GLN A 93 2.08 -17.75 -10.29
N ALA A 94 0.96 -17.13 -10.67
CA ALA A 94 0.90 -15.71 -10.98
C ALA A 94 1.22 -14.84 -9.76
N TRP A 95 0.71 -15.18 -8.57
CA TRP A 95 1.04 -14.47 -7.34
C TRP A 95 2.52 -14.57 -6.99
N LYS A 96 3.15 -15.75 -7.10
CA LYS A 96 4.59 -15.92 -6.83
C LYS A 96 5.43 -14.98 -7.71
N ALA A 97 5.19 -14.99 -9.01
CA ALA A 97 5.92 -14.14 -9.95
C ALA A 97 5.63 -12.64 -9.72
N THR A 98 4.38 -12.29 -9.39
CA THR A 98 4.01 -10.89 -9.11
C THR A 98 4.72 -10.36 -7.87
N ILE A 99 4.78 -11.14 -6.79
CA ILE A 99 5.47 -10.77 -5.55
C ILE A 99 6.98 -10.66 -5.78
N GLU A 100 7.58 -11.60 -6.51
CA GLU A 100 8.99 -11.54 -6.87
C GLU A 100 9.33 -10.28 -7.68
N ALA A 101 8.51 -9.97 -8.69
CA ALA A 101 8.68 -8.76 -9.49
C ALA A 101 8.51 -7.49 -8.66
N ALA A 102 7.52 -7.43 -7.76
CA ALA A 102 7.30 -6.28 -6.87
C ALA A 102 8.48 -6.07 -5.90
N ALA A 103 9.02 -7.15 -5.33
CA ALA A 103 10.20 -7.09 -4.47
C ALA A 103 11.43 -6.58 -5.24
N LYS A 104 11.67 -7.13 -6.45
CA LYS A 104 12.73 -6.69 -7.35
C LYS A 104 12.61 -5.21 -7.71
N ASN A 105 11.40 -4.73 -8.03
CA ASN A 105 11.14 -3.32 -8.35
C ASN A 105 11.43 -2.37 -7.18
N ALA A 106 11.42 -2.87 -5.94
CA ALA A 106 11.80 -2.11 -4.75
C ALA A 106 13.26 -2.32 -4.34
N GLY A 107 14.05 -3.10 -5.10
CA GLY A 107 15.41 -3.46 -4.74
C GLY A 107 15.51 -4.31 -3.47
N ARG A 108 14.49 -5.14 -3.20
CA ARG A 108 14.39 -6.00 -2.01
C ARG A 108 14.32 -7.47 -2.37
N SER A 109 14.76 -8.31 -1.44
CA SER A 109 14.46 -9.74 -1.47
C SER A 109 13.08 -10.02 -0.92
N ILE A 110 12.45 -11.12 -1.34
CA ILE A 110 11.21 -11.61 -0.69
C ILE A 110 11.44 -11.86 0.80
N ALA A 111 12.65 -12.28 1.19
CA ALA A 111 13.02 -12.50 2.58
C ALA A 111 13.04 -11.21 3.43
N ASP A 112 13.10 -10.02 2.79
CA ASP A 112 13.07 -8.73 3.49
C ASP A 112 11.64 -8.25 3.79
N ILE A 113 10.63 -8.92 3.24
CA ILE A 113 9.22 -8.60 3.43
C ILE A 113 8.77 -9.13 4.79
N GLN A 114 8.39 -8.23 5.68
CA GLN A 114 8.06 -8.55 7.07
C GLN A 114 6.57 -8.45 7.37
N TYR A 115 5.80 -7.85 6.46
CA TYR A 115 4.37 -7.64 6.64
C TYR A 115 3.66 -7.52 5.28
N THR A 116 2.40 -7.95 5.22
CA THR A 116 1.56 -7.84 4.02
C THR A 116 0.24 -7.15 4.33
N ILE A 117 -0.12 -6.13 3.56
CA ILE A 117 -1.43 -5.48 3.59
C ILE A 117 -2.19 -5.89 2.33
N HIS A 118 -3.45 -6.32 2.48
CA HIS A 118 -4.26 -6.77 1.35
C HIS A 118 -5.73 -6.39 1.49
N ASP A 119 -6.47 -6.44 0.38
CA ASP A 119 -7.88 -6.03 0.25
C ASP A 119 -8.82 -7.21 -0.07
N ALA A 120 -8.54 -8.38 0.50
CA ALA A 120 -9.28 -9.60 0.15
C ALA A 120 -10.75 -9.56 0.59
N GLY A 121 -11.07 -8.78 1.63
CA GLY A 121 -12.42 -8.68 2.20
C GLY A 121 -12.71 -9.83 3.16
N LYS A 122 -13.95 -9.93 3.64
CA LYS A 122 -14.36 -10.97 4.59
C LYS A 122 -15.81 -11.40 4.35
N GLY A 123 -16.14 -12.62 4.76
CA GLY A 123 -17.52 -13.08 4.88
C GLY A 123 -18.24 -13.39 3.56
N SER A 124 -17.51 -13.62 2.47
CA SER A 124 -18.07 -14.03 1.17
C SER A 124 -17.20 -15.09 0.48
N ASP A 125 -17.78 -15.80 -0.48
CA ASP A 125 -17.05 -16.77 -1.31
C ASP A 125 -15.94 -16.09 -2.10
N THR A 126 -16.22 -14.94 -2.70
CA THR A 126 -15.21 -14.13 -3.40
C THR A 126 -14.04 -13.74 -2.48
N ALA A 127 -14.32 -13.32 -1.24
CA ALA A 127 -13.27 -13.01 -0.28
C ALA A 127 -12.45 -14.25 0.09
N SER A 128 -13.10 -15.40 0.23
CA SER A 128 -12.47 -16.68 0.55
C SER A 128 -11.54 -17.14 -0.58
N GLU A 129 -11.97 -16.99 -1.84
CA GLU A 129 -11.15 -17.29 -3.02
C GLU A 129 -9.92 -16.39 -3.12
N ARG A 130 -10.10 -15.07 -2.92
CA ARG A 130 -9.00 -14.09 -2.88
C ARG A 130 -7.98 -14.45 -1.79
N LEU A 131 -8.45 -14.77 -0.59
CA LEU A 131 -7.62 -15.19 0.54
C LEU A 131 -6.90 -16.50 0.26
N ALA A 132 -7.56 -17.50 -0.30
CA ALA A 132 -6.97 -18.81 -0.54
C ALA A 132 -5.76 -18.72 -1.48
N GLY A 133 -5.86 -17.93 -2.56
CA GLY A 133 -4.76 -17.72 -3.50
C GLY A 133 -3.59 -16.97 -2.87
N LEU A 134 -3.85 -15.85 -2.20
CA LEU A 134 -2.80 -15.03 -1.59
C LEU A 134 -2.15 -15.74 -0.39
N SER A 135 -2.92 -16.23 0.58
CA SER A 135 -2.41 -16.82 1.82
C SER A 135 -1.48 -18.00 1.56
N ARG A 136 -1.88 -18.91 0.68
CA ARG A 136 -1.05 -20.04 0.27
C ARG A 136 0.22 -19.59 -0.43
N THR A 137 0.16 -18.56 -1.26
CA THR A 137 1.38 -18.03 -1.91
C THR A 137 2.33 -17.45 -0.88
N LEU A 138 1.85 -16.64 0.06
CA LEU A 138 2.68 -16.03 1.10
C LEU A 138 3.38 -17.11 1.95
N THR A 139 2.65 -18.13 2.42
CA THR A 139 3.23 -19.20 3.23
C THR A 139 4.16 -20.14 2.46
N GLU A 140 4.02 -20.23 1.14
CA GLU A 140 4.95 -20.99 0.28
C GLU A 140 6.19 -20.19 -0.17
N THR A 141 6.17 -18.86 -0.10
CA THR A 141 7.25 -18.00 -0.64
C THR A 141 8.07 -17.28 0.42
N MET A 142 7.45 -16.89 1.53
CA MET A 142 8.09 -16.14 2.59
C MET A 142 8.54 -17.09 3.69
N LEU A 143 9.81 -17.00 4.08
CA LEU A 143 10.40 -17.84 5.11
C LEU A 143 9.73 -17.58 6.47
N GLU A 144 9.27 -18.65 7.13
CA GLU A 144 8.66 -18.62 8.47
C GLU A 144 7.48 -17.62 8.60
N PHE A 145 6.72 -17.41 7.51
CA PHE A 145 5.64 -16.43 7.49
C PHE A 145 4.43 -16.85 8.35
N ASP A 146 4.18 -16.11 9.43
CA ASP A 146 2.99 -16.24 10.26
C ASP A 146 1.88 -15.35 9.70
N TYR A 147 1.00 -15.93 8.89
CA TYR A 147 -0.08 -15.20 8.21
C TYR A 147 -0.93 -14.37 9.19
N ALA A 148 -1.24 -14.91 10.37
CA ALA A 148 -2.12 -14.23 11.32
C ALA A 148 -1.46 -12.98 11.95
N LYS A 149 -0.13 -13.02 12.14
CA LYS A 149 0.61 -11.92 12.76
C LYS A 149 1.20 -10.94 11.75
N GLN A 150 1.42 -11.37 10.52
CA GLN A 150 2.13 -10.62 9.49
C GLN A 150 1.23 -10.15 8.35
N THR A 151 -0.10 -10.23 8.50
CA THR A 151 -1.05 -9.69 7.53
C THR A 151 -2.04 -8.71 8.13
N PHE A 152 -2.50 -7.78 7.30
CA PHE A 152 -3.64 -6.91 7.59
C PHE A 152 -4.60 -6.89 6.40
N ASN A 153 -5.83 -7.32 6.64
CA ASN A 153 -6.91 -7.32 5.64
C ASN A 153 -7.71 -6.02 5.77
N THR A 154 -7.33 -4.98 5.02
CA THR A 154 -7.95 -3.65 5.13
C THR A 154 -9.43 -3.68 4.80
N ALA A 155 -9.83 -4.38 3.73
CA ALA A 155 -11.24 -4.54 3.36
C ALA A 155 -12.02 -5.42 4.35
N GLY A 156 -11.32 -6.29 5.09
CA GLY A 156 -11.89 -7.02 6.22
C GLY A 156 -12.26 -6.09 7.39
N LEU A 157 -11.56 -4.97 7.58
CA LEU A 157 -11.91 -4.00 8.62
C LEU A 157 -12.91 -2.96 8.11
N LEU A 158 -12.58 -2.32 6.99
CA LEU A 158 -13.26 -1.12 6.50
C LEU A 158 -14.45 -1.43 5.57
N GLY A 159 -14.49 -2.61 4.97
CA GLY A 159 -15.39 -2.94 3.86
C GLY A 159 -14.70 -2.79 2.50
N ASP A 160 -15.38 -3.15 1.42
CA ASP A 160 -14.86 -2.96 0.06
C ASP A 160 -14.76 -1.47 -0.27
N MET A 161 -13.54 -0.99 -0.51
CA MET A 161 -13.21 0.41 -0.75
C MET A 161 -13.14 0.76 -2.25
N GLY A 162 -13.49 -0.17 -3.14
CA GLY A 162 -13.48 0.02 -4.58
C GLY A 162 -12.10 0.44 -5.11
N ALA A 163 -12.06 1.45 -5.98
CA ALA A 163 -10.84 2.06 -6.51
C ALA A 163 -9.98 2.72 -5.42
N GLY A 164 -10.59 3.02 -4.26
CA GLY A 164 -9.96 3.54 -3.05
C GLY A 164 -9.00 2.57 -2.36
N SER A 165 -9.12 1.26 -2.62
CA SER A 165 -8.39 0.22 -1.89
C SER A 165 -6.86 0.32 -2.04
N ALA A 166 -6.38 0.55 -3.26
CA ALA A 166 -4.96 0.45 -3.57
C ALA A 166 -4.10 1.48 -2.82
N LEU A 167 -4.40 2.78 -2.91
CA LEU A 167 -3.60 3.79 -2.20
C LEU A 167 -3.87 3.83 -0.70
N THR A 168 -5.05 3.40 -0.23
CA THR A 168 -5.30 3.20 1.19
C THR A 168 -4.35 2.15 1.76
N ASN A 169 -4.19 1.02 1.08
CA ASN A 169 -3.24 -0.01 1.49
C ASN A 169 -1.79 0.48 1.40
N VAL A 170 -1.44 1.26 0.36
CA VAL A 170 -0.10 1.86 0.26
C VAL A 170 0.16 2.85 1.39
N ALA A 171 -0.78 3.72 1.73
CA ALA A 171 -0.64 4.65 2.85
C ALA A 171 -0.42 3.93 4.18
N LEU A 172 -1.18 2.85 4.45
CA LEU A 172 -0.98 2.00 5.61
C LEU A 172 0.38 1.29 5.61
N ALA A 173 0.87 0.88 4.43
CA ALA A 173 2.17 0.26 4.28
C ALA A 173 3.32 1.24 4.53
N ILE A 174 3.20 2.48 4.03
CA ILE A 174 4.13 3.57 4.37
C ILE A 174 4.12 3.77 5.88
N ALA A 175 2.93 3.91 6.52
CA ALA A 175 2.75 4.07 7.97
C ALA A 175 3.54 3.02 8.74
N ARG A 176 3.28 1.76 8.42
CA ARG A 176 3.95 0.65 9.06
C ARG A 176 5.46 0.65 8.83
N ALA A 177 5.92 0.86 7.59
CA ALA A 177 7.34 0.83 7.25
C ALA A 177 8.12 1.95 7.97
N ASN A 178 7.57 3.17 8.05
CA ASN A 178 8.23 4.28 8.73
C ASN A 178 8.30 4.07 10.25
N HIS A 179 7.22 3.56 10.85
CA HIS A 179 7.10 3.47 12.30
C HIS A 179 7.76 2.22 12.88
N LEU A 180 7.62 1.09 12.19
CA LEU A 180 8.01 -0.23 12.69
C LEU A 180 9.17 -0.85 11.91
N GLY A 181 9.60 -0.21 10.82
CA GLY A 181 10.60 -0.78 9.93
C GLY A 181 10.08 -1.98 9.13
N GLY A 182 11.01 -2.61 8.41
CA GLY A 182 10.73 -3.74 7.54
C GLY A 182 10.04 -3.36 6.24
N SER A 183 10.25 -4.15 5.18
CA SER A 183 9.53 -3.95 3.93
C SER A 183 8.11 -4.48 4.06
N VAL A 184 7.14 -3.75 3.52
CA VAL A 184 5.72 -4.10 3.56
C VAL A 184 5.25 -4.37 2.13
N LEU A 185 4.72 -5.57 1.90
CA LEU A 185 4.03 -5.92 0.67
C LEU A 185 2.60 -5.38 0.71
N VAL A 186 2.16 -4.73 -0.34
CA VAL A 186 0.76 -4.41 -0.58
C VAL A 186 0.27 -5.28 -1.71
N ALA A 187 -0.76 -6.10 -1.45
CA ALA A 187 -1.34 -7.02 -2.41
C ALA A 187 -2.77 -6.59 -2.78
N GLY A 188 -2.97 -6.22 -4.04
CA GLY A 188 -4.27 -6.00 -4.67
C GLY A 188 -4.87 -7.32 -5.15
N THR A 189 -5.97 -7.73 -4.53
CA THR A 189 -6.64 -9.01 -4.72
C THR A 189 -7.99 -8.89 -5.43
N THR A 190 -8.46 -7.66 -5.64
CA THR A 190 -9.79 -7.37 -6.17
C THR A 190 -9.96 -7.78 -7.64
N ASN A 191 -8.87 -7.83 -8.42
CA ASN A 191 -8.84 -8.45 -9.75
C ASN A 191 -8.23 -9.85 -9.68
N SER A 192 -9.05 -10.90 -9.80
CA SER A 192 -8.63 -12.29 -9.67
C SER A 192 -7.75 -12.79 -10.81
N GLU A 193 -7.85 -12.19 -12.00
CA GLU A 193 -7.04 -12.55 -13.16
C GLU A 193 -5.69 -11.82 -13.19
N HIS A 194 -5.64 -10.64 -12.56
CA HIS A 194 -4.48 -9.75 -12.55
C HIS A 194 -4.01 -9.44 -11.13
N PRO A 195 -3.34 -10.41 -10.44
CA PRO A 195 -2.74 -10.15 -9.15
C PRO A 195 -1.79 -8.96 -9.28
N THR A 196 -1.91 -8.00 -8.37
CA THR A 196 -1.07 -6.80 -8.39
C THR A 196 -0.42 -6.61 -7.02
N ALA A 197 0.87 -6.29 -7.00
CA ALA A 197 1.59 -6.07 -5.77
C ALA A 197 2.60 -4.94 -5.87
N VAL A 198 2.84 -4.26 -4.75
CA VAL A 198 3.90 -3.26 -4.61
C VAL A 198 4.59 -3.44 -3.27
N VAL A 199 5.90 -3.21 -3.22
CA VAL A 199 6.67 -3.23 -1.97
C VAL A 199 7.00 -1.81 -1.55
N VAL A 200 6.70 -1.50 -0.30
CA VAL A 200 7.08 -0.25 0.38
C VAL A 200 8.22 -0.57 1.34
N ALA A 201 9.37 0.05 1.11
CA ALA A 201 10.56 -0.13 1.92
C ALA A 201 10.69 0.99 2.97
N PRO A 202 11.25 0.68 4.16
CA PRO A 202 11.38 1.67 5.22
C PRO A 202 12.40 2.76 4.85
N PRO A 203 12.27 3.97 5.42
CA PRO A 203 13.29 4.99 5.30
C PRO A 203 14.56 4.59 6.07
N ALA A 204 15.68 5.27 5.80
CA ALA A 204 16.94 4.99 6.51
C ALA A 204 16.83 5.30 8.01
N LYS A 205 16.03 6.30 8.38
CA LYS A 205 15.73 6.66 9.76
C LYS A 205 14.23 6.49 10.01
N LEU A 206 13.89 5.54 10.86
CA LEU A 206 12.53 5.32 11.30
C LEU A 206 12.03 6.50 12.15
N THR A 207 10.71 6.65 12.18
CA THR A 207 10.02 7.54 13.11
C THR A 207 9.21 6.68 14.08
N PRO A 208 9.77 6.13 15.17
CA PRO A 208 9.00 5.27 16.07
C PRO A 208 7.78 5.99 16.66
N ILE A 209 6.71 5.23 16.92
CA ILE A 209 5.55 5.75 17.66
C ILE A 209 5.93 5.92 19.12
N ASP A 210 5.66 7.10 19.67
CA ASP A 210 5.87 7.42 21.07
C ASP A 210 4.52 7.37 21.80
N PRO A 211 4.24 6.33 22.62
CA PRO A 211 2.93 6.18 23.26
C PRO A 211 2.63 7.29 24.27
N ASP A 212 3.65 8.01 24.75
CA ASP A 212 3.52 9.05 25.77
C ASP A 212 3.36 10.45 25.16
N LYS A 213 3.38 10.56 23.81
CA LYS A 213 3.20 11.84 23.09
C LYS A 213 1.89 11.91 22.34
N ASP A 214 1.29 13.09 22.35
CA ASP A 214 0.14 13.38 21.52
C ASP A 214 0.50 13.41 20.04
N TRP A 215 -0.37 12.83 19.21
CA TRP A 215 -0.29 13.03 17.76
C TRP A 215 -0.66 14.47 17.44
N PHE A 216 0.13 15.12 16.60
CA PHE A 216 -0.32 16.28 15.85
C PHE A 216 -1.57 15.89 15.10
N ARG A 217 -2.62 16.69 15.27
CA ARG A 217 -3.89 16.56 14.55
C ARG A 217 -4.25 17.91 13.98
N ALA A 218 -4.35 18.01 12.67
CA ALA A 218 -5.06 19.14 12.07
C ALA A 218 -6.55 18.90 12.33
N ARG A 219 -7.18 19.81 13.08
CA ARG A 219 -8.61 19.74 13.42
C ARG A 219 -9.38 20.73 12.55
N GLY A 220 -10.46 20.27 11.94
CA GLY A 220 -11.46 21.10 11.26
C GLY A 220 -12.80 20.38 11.23
N GLU A 221 -13.89 21.04 11.62
CA GLU A 221 -15.27 20.52 11.55
C GLU A 221 -15.45 19.11 12.15
N ASN A 222 -14.99 18.87 13.38
CA ASN A 222 -15.01 17.56 14.07
C ASN A 222 -14.24 16.42 13.39
N ASN A 223 -13.53 16.68 12.29
CA ASN A 223 -12.69 15.72 11.60
C ASN A 223 -11.23 15.89 12.03
N ALA A 224 -10.57 14.76 12.29
CA ALA A 224 -9.13 14.71 12.52
C ALA A 224 -8.45 14.31 11.22
N TYR A 225 -7.69 15.25 10.65
CA TYR A 225 -6.76 14.94 9.56
C TYR A 225 -5.42 14.59 10.20
N LEU A 226 -4.84 13.47 9.78
CA LEU A 226 -3.47 13.08 10.13
C LEU A 226 -2.58 13.38 8.91
N PRO A 227 -2.27 14.66 8.62
CA PRO A 227 -1.27 14.97 7.60
C PRO A 227 0.05 14.39 8.08
N TRP A 228 0.57 13.44 7.31
CA TRP A 228 1.77 12.75 7.67
C TRP A 228 2.90 13.22 6.75
N TRP A 229 3.86 13.94 7.32
CA TRP A 229 5.02 14.41 6.58
C TRP A 229 6.29 13.78 7.13
N GLY A 230 7.26 13.67 6.24
CA GLY A 230 8.64 13.45 6.60
C GLY A 230 9.18 14.53 7.53
N ARG A 231 10.15 14.14 8.38
CA ARG A 231 10.85 15.06 9.27
C ARG A 231 11.62 16.10 8.44
N ARG A 232 11.34 17.38 8.64
CA ARG A 232 12.07 18.50 8.04
C ARG A 232 13.49 18.58 8.59
N HIS A 233 14.45 18.86 7.72
CA HIS A 233 15.83 19.05 8.10
C HIS A 233 15.99 20.32 8.95
N GLY A 234 16.80 20.25 10.00
CA GLY A 234 17.08 21.39 10.88
C GLY A 234 15.95 21.78 11.84
N GLU A 235 14.81 21.10 11.82
CA GLU A 235 13.66 21.41 12.69
C GLU A 235 13.68 20.58 13.98
N ASN A 236 13.37 21.21 15.10
CA ASN A 236 13.20 20.56 16.39
C ASN A 236 11.71 20.43 16.71
N TYR A 237 11.19 19.24 16.50
CA TYR A 237 9.81 18.91 16.83
C TYR A 237 9.64 18.89 18.35
N GLY A 238 8.73 19.72 18.86
CA GLY A 238 8.44 19.88 20.29
C GLY A 238 7.79 18.65 20.92
N THR A 239 6.68 18.84 21.62
CA THR A 239 6.06 17.78 22.45
C THR A 239 5.15 16.80 21.68
N ALA A 240 4.77 17.11 20.43
CA ALA A 240 3.87 16.28 19.63
C ALA A 240 4.62 15.36 18.65
N GLN A 241 4.08 14.16 18.42
CA GLN A 241 4.50 13.24 17.35
C GLN A 241 3.65 13.44 16.09
N GLY A 242 4.10 12.99 14.92
CA GLY A 242 3.48 13.35 13.65
C GLY A 242 3.95 14.74 13.22
N TYR A 243 4.73 14.80 12.14
CA TYR A 243 5.39 16.02 11.73
C TYR A 243 4.48 16.82 10.80
N SER A 244 4.13 18.04 11.17
CA SER A 244 3.46 18.99 10.28
C SER A 244 3.61 20.41 10.83
N TRP A 245 4.73 21.01 10.45
CA TRP A 245 4.98 22.44 10.47
C TRP A 245 5.67 22.79 9.15
#